data_AF-A0A6S7GEJ8-F1
#
_entry.id   AF-A0A6S7GEJ8-F1
#
_cell.length_a   1.000
_cell.length_b   1.000
_cell.length_c   1.000
_cell.angle_alpha   90.00
_cell.angle_beta   90.00
_cell.angle_gamma   90.00
#
_symmetry.space_group_name_H-M   'P 1'
#
loop_
_entity.id
_entity.type
_entity.pdbx_description
1 polymer ?
#
loop_
_entity_poly.entity_id
_entity_poly.type
_entity_poly.pdbx_seq_one_letter_code
_entity_poly.pdbx_strand_id
1 'polypeptide(L)'
;MRNPNKVIKISYAQGGNLEEELNKFLTAYHTTPHGTTGKAPDEMLFKRCLRTKIPELVPFDKCDEEKGKEYADDKKNAKYPDLKVNDKVLLQQRKACKTTTMYEHDPSGDDQIR
;
A
#
# COMPACT_ATOMS: atom_id res chain seq x y z
N MET A 1 4.05 13.43 6.68
CA MET A 1 2.80 13.37 7.46
C MET A 1 3.08 12.83 8.86
N ARG A 2 2.33 13.22 9.90
CA ARG A 2 2.45 12.62 11.25
C ARG A 2 2.00 11.15 11.20
N ASN A 3 2.44 10.34 12.17
CA ASN A 3 1.98 8.94 12.30
C ASN A 3 0.82 8.89 13.30
N PRO A 4 -0.24 8.09 13.09
CA PRO A 4 -1.36 7.98 14.03
C PRO A 4 -0.91 7.65 15.46
N ASN A 5 0.09 6.79 15.65
CA ASN A 5 0.63 6.48 16.97
C ASN A 5 1.26 7.69 17.67
N LYS A 6 1.83 8.63 16.90
CA LYS A 6 2.34 9.89 17.45
C LYS A 6 1.20 10.81 17.86
N VAL A 7 0.13 10.90 17.05
CA VAL A 7 -1.06 11.69 17.36
C VAL A 7 -1.71 11.22 18.66
N ILE A 8 -1.90 9.90 18.80
CA ILE A 8 -2.44 9.27 20.00
C ILE A 8 -1.59 9.62 21.23
N LYS A 9 -0.26 9.45 21.15
CA LYS A 9 0.66 9.79 22.25
C LYS A 9 0.62 11.26 22.65
N ILE A 10 0.54 12.17 21.67
CA ILE A 10 0.46 13.62 21.92
C ILE A 10 -0.88 13.96 22.59
N SER A 11 -1.99 13.39 22.13
CA SER A 11 -3.31 13.61 22.74
C SER A 11 -3.34 13.16 24.21
N TYR A 12 -2.77 11.99 24.51
CA TYR A 12 -2.62 11.53 25.90
C TYR A 12 -1.78 12.49 26.75
N ALA A 13 -0.67 13.00 26.19
CA ALA A 13 0.21 13.94 26.89
C ALA A 13 -0.43 15.32 27.12
N GLN A 14 -1.31 15.76 26.21
CA GLN A 14 -2.01 17.05 26.29
C GLN A 14 -3.33 16.97 27.09
N GLY A 15 -3.76 15.77 27.49
CA GLY A 15 -5.07 15.56 28.14
C GLY A 15 -6.26 15.86 27.24
N GLY A 16 -6.06 15.88 25.92
CA GLY A 16 -7.08 16.21 24.93
C GLY A 16 -7.95 15.01 24.53
N ASN A 17 -9.06 15.29 23.85
CA ASN A 17 -9.94 14.26 23.31
C ASN A 17 -9.28 13.54 22.13
N LEU A 18 -9.02 12.25 22.30
CA LEU A 18 -8.36 11.39 21.31
C LEU A 18 -9.12 11.31 19.98
N GLU A 19 -10.45 11.27 20.07
CA GLU A 19 -11.31 11.11 18.89
C GLU A 19 -11.20 12.32 17.96
N GLU A 20 -11.18 13.52 18.54
CA GLU A 20 -11.04 14.77 17.78
C GLU A 20 -9.67 14.89 17.11
N GLU A 21 -8.59 14.58 17.83
CA GLU A 21 -7.23 14.62 17.27
C GLU A 21 -7.02 13.56 16.19
N LEU A 22 -7.60 12.38 16.37
CA LEU A 22 -7.57 11.33 15.35
C LEU A 22 -8.38 11.74 14.11
N ASN A 23 -9.57 12.30 14.29
CA ASN A 23 -10.40 12.76 13.18
C ASN A 23 -9.68 13.87 12.38
N LYS A 24 -9.07 14.85 13.06
CA LYS A 24 -8.23 15.88 12.40
C LYS A 24 -7.09 15.26 11.59
N PHE A 25 -6.42 14.26 12.17
CA PHE A 25 -5.35 13.54 11.48
C PHE A 25 -5.85 12.80 10.23
N LEU A 26 -6.95 12.07 10.35
CA LEU A 26 -7.54 11.31 9.25
C LEU A 26 -8.01 12.23 8.12
N THR A 27 -8.69 13.34 8.43
CA THR A 27 -9.10 14.33 7.43
C THR A 27 -7.91 14.88 6.65
N ALA A 28 -6.81 15.21 7.34
CA ALA A 28 -5.59 15.66 6.68
C ALA A 28 -4.96 14.58 5.80
N TYR A 29 -4.92 13.33 6.27
CA TYR A 29 -4.37 12.21 5.50
C TYR A 29 -5.17 11.95 4.21
N HIS A 30 -6.49 11.91 4.33
CA HIS A 30 -7.43 11.64 3.26
C HIS A 30 -7.39 12.67 2.13
N THR A 31 -7.07 13.93 2.46
CA THR A 31 -7.11 15.08 1.54
C THR A 31 -5.75 15.52 1.02
N THR A 32 -4.65 15.09 1.65
CA THR A 32 -3.29 15.46 1.22
C THR A 32 -2.78 14.46 0.19
N PRO A 33 -2.32 14.92 -1.00
CA PRO A 33 -1.73 14.02 -1.98
C PRO A 33 -0.49 13.32 -1.41
N HIS A 34 -0.42 12.01 -1.62
CA HIS A 34 0.70 11.23 -1.11
C HIS A 34 1.95 11.45 -1.98
N GLY A 35 3.11 11.70 -1.36
CA GLY A 35 4.33 12.08 -2.09
C GLY A 35 4.85 11.05 -3.10
N THR A 36 4.49 9.77 -2.97
CA THR A 36 4.85 8.73 -3.96
C THR A 36 3.80 8.54 -5.05
N THR A 37 2.56 8.94 -4.81
CA THR A 37 1.43 8.60 -5.69
C THR A 37 0.83 9.85 -6.34
N GLY A 38 1.21 11.05 -5.89
CA GLY A 38 0.70 12.32 -6.40
C GLY A 38 -0.79 12.58 -6.16
N LYS A 39 -1.55 11.56 -5.73
CA LYS A 39 -3.00 11.58 -5.50
C LYS A 39 -3.31 11.39 -4.03
N ALA A 40 -4.43 11.95 -3.59
CA ALA A 40 -4.90 11.78 -2.23
C ALA A 40 -5.58 10.40 -2.06
N PRO A 41 -5.57 9.81 -0.85
CA PRO A 41 -6.24 8.53 -0.60
C PRO A 41 -7.72 8.52 -0.99
N ASP A 42 -8.44 9.62 -0.74
CA ASP A 42 -9.85 9.75 -1.12
C ASP A 42 -10.07 9.73 -2.63
N GLU A 43 -9.15 10.32 -3.38
CA GLU A 43 -9.20 10.33 -4.85
C GLU A 43 -9.00 8.92 -5.41
N MET A 44 -8.13 8.12 -4.80
CA MET A 44 -7.93 6.73 -5.20
C MET A 44 -9.16 5.88 -4.92
N LEU A 45 -9.81 6.08 -3.77
CA LEU A 45 -10.94 5.26 -3.35
C LEU A 45 -12.24 5.63 -4.06
N PHE A 46 -12.56 6.93 -4.12
CA PHE A 46 -13.84 7.44 -4.61
C PHE A 46 -13.77 8.01 -6.03
N LYS A 47 -12.58 8.04 -6.65
CA LYS A 47 -12.33 8.65 -7.98
C LYS A 47 -12.80 10.11 -8.07
N ARG A 48 -12.91 10.80 -6.93
CA ARG A 48 -13.30 12.21 -6.81
C ARG A 48 -12.46 12.89 -5.74
N CYS A 49 -12.13 14.15 -5.93
CA CYS A 49 -11.44 14.95 -4.92
C CYS A 49 -12.45 15.44 -3.88
N LEU A 50 -12.25 15.09 -2.61
CA LEU A 50 -13.04 15.63 -1.50
C LEU A 50 -12.70 17.12 -1.33
N ARG A 51 -13.66 17.99 -1.66
CA ARG A 51 -13.52 19.47 -1.60
C ARG A 51 -13.57 19.95 -0.16
N THR A 52 -12.45 19.85 0.53
CA THR A 52 -12.29 20.33 1.92
C THR A 52 -11.75 21.76 1.99
N LYS A 53 -11.25 22.31 0.88
CA LYS A 53 -10.74 23.69 0.76
C LYS A 53 -11.51 24.49 -0.28
N ILE A 54 -11.51 25.81 -0.12
CA ILE A 54 -12.05 26.75 -1.11
C ILE A 54 -11.17 26.68 -2.38
N PRO A 55 -11.75 26.48 -3.57
CA PRO A 55 -11.01 26.10 -4.79
C PRO A 55 -10.04 27.15 -5.36
N GLU A 56 -10.02 28.38 -4.85
CA GLU A 56 -9.21 29.48 -5.41
C GLU A 56 -7.69 29.40 -5.12
N LEU A 57 -7.23 28.56 -4.18
CA LEU A 57 -5.93 28.82 -3.53
C LEU A 57 -4.69 28.06 -4.02
N VAL A 58 -4.72 26.93 -4.75
CA VAL A 58 -3.44 26.28 -5.14
C VAL A 58 -3.55 25.33 -6.35
N PRO A 59 -2.59 25.34 -7.30
CA PRO A 59 -2.39 24.25 -8.24
C PRO A 59 -1.79 23.01 -7.54
N PHE A 60 -2.29 21.83 -7.86
CA PHE A 60 -1.74 20.56 -7.35
C PHE A 60 -0.43 20.24 -8.08
N ASP A 61 0.69 20.31 -7.38
CA ASP A 61 1.97 19.81 -7.87
C ASP A 61 1.93 18.29 -7.97
N LYS A 62 2.09 17.77 -9.19
CA LYS A 62 2.16 16.33 -9.46
C LYS A 62 3.46 15.77 -8.85
N CYS A 63 3.34 14.83 -7.93
CA CYS A 63 4.50 14.05 -7.49
C CYS A 63 4.78 12.92 -8.48
N ASP A 64 6.03 12.79 -8.90
CA ASP A 64 6.52 11.75 -9.81
C ASP A 64 6.30 10.34 -9.22
N GLU A 65 5.30 9.62 -9.73
CA GLU A 65 4.90 8.29 -9.25
C GLU A 65 5.98 7.22 -9.50
N GLU A 66 6.87 7.46 -10.46
CA GLU A 66 7.87 6.49 -10.92
C GLU A 66 9.03 6.34 -9.92
N LYS A 67 9.47 7.44 -9.29
CA LYS A 67 10.60 7.45 -8.36
C LYS A 67 10.34 6.64 -7.08
N GLY A 68 9.08 6.55 -6.66
CA GLY A 68 8.70 5.80 -5.45
C GLY A 68 8.75 4.28 -5.64
N LYS A 69 8.44 3.80 -6.86
CA LYS A 69 8.50 2.38 -7.20
C LYS A 69 9.94 1.90 -7.30
N GLU A 70 10.76 2.62 -8.06
CA GLU A 70 12.18 2.31 -8.25
C GLU A 70 12.93 2.24 -6.90
N TYR A 71 12.71 3.23 -6.02
CA TYR A 71 13.29 3.21 -4.67
C TYR A 71 12.86 1.99 -3.84
N ALA A 72 11.61 1.54 -3.96
CA ALA A 72 11.12 0.39 -3.21
C ALA A 72 11.70 -0.92 -3.75
N ASP A 73 11.83 -1.04 -5.08
CA ASP A 73 12.40 -2.21 -5.76
C ASP A 73 13.91 -2.32 -5.47
N ASP A 74 14.65 -1.21 -5.57
CA ASP A 74 16.08 -1.13 -5.22
C ASP A 74 16.32 -1.51 -3.76
N LYS A 75 15.57 -0.92 -2.83
CA LYS A 75 15.71 -1.20 -1.40
C LYS A 75 15.42 -2.66 -1.06
N LYS A 76 14.52 -3.31 -1.80
CA LYS A 76 14.17 -4.72 -1.63
C LYS A 76 15.05 -5.66 -2.46
N ASN A 77 15.98 -5.13 -3.26
CA ASN A 77 16.75 -5.88 -4.25
C ASN A 77 15.83 -6.75 -5.13
N ALA A 78 14.68 -6.21 -5.53
CA ALA A 78 13.74 -6.92 -6.38
C ALA A 78 14.40 -7.21 -7.73
N LYS A 79 14.49 -8.50 -8.08
CA LYS A 79 15.02 -8.95 -9.37
C LYS A 79 13.92 -9.66 -10.12
N TYR A 80 13.72 -9.28 -11.37
CA TYR A 80 12.82 -10.01 -12.25
C TYR A 80 13.47 -11.34 -12.65
N PRO A 81 12.80 -12.48 -12.44
CA PRO A 81 13.27 -13.75 -12.98
C PRO A 81 13.08 -13.77 -14.51
N ASP A 82 14.06 -14.32 -15.24
CA ASP A 82 13.93 -14.58 -16.67
C ASP A 82 13.06 -15.82 -16.88
N LEU A 83 11.73 -15.64 -16.91
CA LEU A 83 10.74 -16.70 -17.09
C LEU A 83 10.32 -16.81 -18.55
N LYS A 84 10.41 -18.00 -19.11
CA LYS A 84 10.00 -18.32 -20.47
C LYS A 84 8.76 -19.23 -20.47
N VAL A 85 7.98 -19.12 -21.54
CA VAL A 85 6.85 -20.02 -21.78
C VAL A 85 7.41 -21.46 -21.86
N ASN A 86 6.82 -22.37 -21.09
CA ASN A 86 7.23 -23.77 -20.87
C ASN A 86 8.34 -24.02 -19.83
N ASP A 87 8.74 -23.01 -19.04
CA ASP A 87 9.60 -23.26 -17.87
C ASP A 87 8.84 -24.02 -16.78
N LYS A 88 9.49 -25.04 -16.20
CA LYS A 88 8.94 -25.78 -15.05
C LYS A 88 9.19 -24.98 -13.78
N VAL A 89 8.10 -24.53 -13.16
CA VAL A 89 8.14 -23.78 -11.89
C VAL A 89 7.51 -24.59 -10.78
N LEU A 90 8.02 -24.44 -9.56
CA LEU A 90 7.45 -25.04 -8.37
C LEU A 90 6.38 -24.13 -7.78
N LEU A 91 5.19 -24.67 -7.49
CA LEU A 91 4.12 -23.93 -6.83
C LEU A 91 4.31 -23.96 -5.31
N GLN A 92 4.28 -22.78 -4.69
CA GLN A 92 4.38 -22.68 -3.23
C GLN A 92 3.07 -23.18 -2.60
N GLN A 93 3.15 -24.20 -1.74
CA GLN A 93 1.97 -24.77 -1.09
C GLN A 93 1.61 -24.03 0.19
N ARG A 94 0.33 -24.10 0.57
CA ARG A 94 -0.13 -23.61 1.87
C ARG A 94 0.36 -24.55 2.96
N LYS A 95 1.10 -24.02 3.94
CA LYS A 95 1.64 -24.80 5.05
C LYS A 95 0.51 -25.31 5.95
N ALA A 96 0.17 -26.59 5.82
CA ALA A 96 -0.83 -27.24 6.67
C ALA A 96 -0.23 -27.68 8.02
N CYS A 97 0.96 -28.30 8.01
CA CYS A 97 1.63 -28.83 9.19
C CYS A 97 3.11 -28.42 9.22
N LYS A 98 3.76 -28.59 10.38
CA LYS A 98 5.20 -28.28 10.56
C LYS A 98 6.12 -29.11 9.64
N THR A 99 5.68 -30.32 9.29
CA THR A 99 6.40 -31.28 8.43
C THR A 99 6.05 -31.17 6.95
N THR A 100 5.07 -30.32 6.58
CA THR A 100 4.74 -30.10 5.17
C THR A 100 5.90 -29.38 4.46
N THR A 101 6.25 -29.81 3.24
CA THR A 101 7.26 -29.16 2.41
C THR A 101 6.79 -27.78 1.96
N MET A 102 7.71 -26.92 1.49
CA MET A 102 7.37 -25.55 1.10
C MET A 102 6.74 -25.45 -0.30
N TYR A 103 7.00 -26.44 -1.16
CA TYR A 103 6.54 -26.48 -2.55
C TYR A 103 5.86 -27.82 -2.84
N GLU A 104 4.89 -27.81 -3.76
CA GLU A 104 4.22 -29.01 -4.24
C GLU A 104 5.21 -29.87 -5.03
N HIS A 105 5.13 -31.19 -4.87
CA HIS A 105 6.03 -32.13 -5.54
C HIS A 105 5.65 -32.35 -7.01
N ASP A 106 4.35 -32.29 -7.31
CA ASP A 106 3.82 -32.53 -8.66
C ASP A 106 3.27 -31.23 -9.24
N PRO A 107 3.94 -30.62 -10.24
CA PRO A 107 3.52 -29.35 -10.83
C PRO A 107 2.44 -29.49 -11.91
N SER A 108 1.96 -30.71 -12.19
CA SER A 108 0.91 -30.98 -13.16
C SER A 108 -0.44 -31.12 -12.46
N GLY A 109 -1.18 -30.01 -12.37
CA GLY A 109 -2.63 -30.04 -12.17
C GLY A 109 -3.35 -30.54 -13.42
N ASP A 110 -2.99 -31.72 -13.94
CA ASP A 110 -3.82 -32.47 -14.90
C ASP A 110 -4.95 -33.20 -14.13
N ASP A 111 -5.62 -32.47 -13.24
CA ASP A 111 -6.86 -32.91 -12.62
C ASP A 111 -8.04 -32.50 -13.52
N GLN A 112 -8.37 -33.42 -14.43
CA GLN A 112 -9.71 -33.70 -14.94
C GLN A 112 -10.62 -32.47 -15.21
N ILE A 113 -10.46 -31.82 -16.36
CA ILE A 113 -11.61 -31.20 -17.04
C ILE A 113 -12.08 -32.18 -18.10
N ARG A 114 -13.20 -32.85 -17.81
CA ARG A 114 -13.96 -33.65 -18.75
C ARG A 114 -15.21 -32.87 -19.16
#